data_AF-A0A8T4U9D0-F1
#
_entry.id   AF-A0A8T4U9D0-F1
#
_cell.length_a   1.000
_cell.length_b   1.000
_cell.length_c   1.000
_cell.angle_alpha   90.00
_cell.angle_beta   90.00
_cell.angle_gamma   90.00
#
_symmetry.space_group_name_H-M   'P 1'
#
loop_
_entity.id
_entity.type
_entity.pdbx_description
1 polymer ?
#
loop_
_entity_poly.entity_id
_entity_poly.type
_entity_poly.pdbx_seq_one_letter_code
_entity_poly.pdbx_strand_id
1 'polypeptide(L)'
;MKKRGELQQQVFYYILVAVLIALILFFGYQQITRLTNLNEQAKFVTFKNDFQNAVNNLYYKNPGSVITYSLTSQNKPLILPRGVKEVCFEKLNNEVKVKSDSEYFIEFNVENLIPKEDNYCIKAINSQLSFTLENKLVDGKTVIEIR
;
A
#
# COMPACT_ATOMS: atom_id res chain seq x y z
N MET A 1 13.22 -52.11 -44.36
CA MET A 1 13.15 -52.27 -42.90
C MET A 1 13.15 -50.90 -42.25
N LYS A 2 12.02 -50.44 -41.71
CA LYS A 2 11.89 -49.10 -41.10
C LYS A 2 12.60 -49.09 -39.74
N LYS A 3 13.60 -48.21 -39.58
CA LYS A 3 14.43 -48.06 -38.37
C LYS A 3 13.54 -47.76 -37.15
N ARG A 4 13.30 -48.75 -36.30
CA ARG A 4 12.51 -48.59 -35.05
C ARG A 4 13.21 -47.71 -34.00
N GLY A 5 14.53 -47.50 -34.11
CA GLY A 5 15.29 -46.63 -33.19
C GLY A 5 15.12 -45.12 -33.40
N GLU A 6 14.79 -44.66 -34.61
CA GLU A 6 14.59 -43.23 -34.90
C GLU A 6 13.29 -42.67 -34.30
N LEU A 7 12.24 -43.51 -34.19
CA LEU A 7 10.97 -43.10 -33.59
C LEU A 7 11.06 -42.94 -32.07
N GLN A 8 11.95 -43.70 -31.41
CA GLN A 8 12.13 -43.64 -29.95
C GLN A 8 12.84 -42.37 -29.49
N GLN A 9 13.81 -41.87 -30.27
CA GLN A 9 14.53 -40.62 -29.96
C GLN A 9 13.63 -39.38 -30.06
N GLN A 10 12.72 -39.34 -31.04
CA GLN A 10 11.79 -38.21 -31.20
C GLN A 10 10.85 -38.09 -30.00
N VAL A 11 10.26 -39.19 -29.53
CA VAL A 11 9.34 -39.19 -28.38
C VAL A 11 10.05 -38.71 -27.11
N PHE A 12 11.28 -39.19 -26.86
CA PHE A 12 12.06 -38.75 -25.71
C PHE A 12 12.35 -37.24 -25.76
N TYR A 13 12.71 -36.70 -26.93
CA TYR A 13 12.94 -35.27 -27.11
C TYR A 13 11.68 -34.45 -26.79
N TYR A 14 10.51 -34.85 -27.29
CA TYR A 14 9.26 -34.15 -26.99
C TYR A 14 8.90 -34.16 -25.50
N ILE A 15 9.13 -35.29 -24.80
CA ILE A 15 8.91 -35.38 -23.35
C ILE A 15 9.87 -34.44 -22.61
N LEU A 16 11.16 -34.44 -22.97
CA LEU A 16 12.16 -33.56 -22.37
C LEU A 16 11.78 -32.08 -22.57
N VAL A 17 11.38 -31.70 -23.78
CA VAL A 17 10.94 -30.33 -24.09
C VAL A 17 9.69 -29.96 -23.28
N ALA A 18 8.71 -30.86 -23.17
CA ALA A 18 7.52 -30.62 -22.36
C ALA A 18 7.85 -30.41 -20.87
N VAL A 19 8.78 -31.19 -20.33
CA VAL A 19 9.26 -31.03 -18.94
C VAL A 19 9.99 -29.70 -18.75
N LEU A 20 10.85 -29.30 -19.70
CA LEU A 20 11.52 -28.01 -19.65
C LEU A 20 10.53 -26.84 -19.67
N ILE A 21 9.52 -26.89 -20.53
CA ILE A 21 8.46 -25.88 -20.58
C ILE A 21 7.72 -25.82 -19.24
N ALA A 22 7.35 -26.98 -18.67
CA ALA A 22 6.66 -27.04 -17.38
C ALA A 22 7.50 -26.42 -16.25
N LEU A 23 8.80 -26.70 -16.20
CA LEU A 23 9.72 -26.11 -15.22
C LEU A 23 9.84 -24.59 -15.39
N ILE A 24 10.00 -24.10 -16.63
CA ILE A 24 10.09 -22.67 -16.91
C ILE A 24 8.82 -21.95 -16.47
N LEU A 25 7.64 -22.50 -16.77
CA LEU A 25 6.36 -21.94 -16.35
C LEU A 25 6.21 -21.94 -14.83
N PHE A 26 6.62 -23.01 -14.16
CA PHE A 26 6.56 -23.12 -12.70
C PHE A 26 7.43 -22.06 -12.01
N PHE A 27 8.70 -21.97 -12.39
CA PHE A 27 9.61 -20.96 -11.82
C PHE A 27 9.20 -19.53 -12.21
N GLY A 28 8.77 -19.32 -13.45
CA GLY A 28 8.27 -18.03 -13.92
C GLY A 28 7.08 -17.54 -13.10
N TYR A 29 6.09 -18.40 -12.88
CA TYR A 29 4.92 -18.08 -12.04
C TYR A 29 5.31 -17.75 -10.60
N GLN A 30 6.23 -18.51 -9.99
CA GLN A 30 6.67 -18.27 -8.62
C GLN A 30 7.41 -16.92 -8.48
N GLN A 31 8.19 -16.52 -9.47
CA GLN A 31 8.84 -15.22 -9.45
C GLN A 31 7.83 -14.07 -9.60
N ILE A 32 6.88 -14.18 -10.54
CA ILE A 32 5.86 -13.14 -10.77
C ILE A 32 5.01 -12.92 -9.49
N THR A 33 4.61 -13.99 -8.82
CA THR A 33 3.83 -13.91 -7.58
C THR A 33 4.62 -13.25 -6.45
N ARG A 34 5.89 -13.60 -6.26
CA ARG A 34 6.77 -12.95 -5.27
C ARG A 34 6.96 -11.46 -5.55
N LEU A 35 7.23 -11.09 -6.81
CA LEU A 35 7.38 -9.69 -7.20
C LEU A 35 6.10 -8.88 -6.94
N THR A 36 4.94 -9.48 -7.22
CA THR A 36 3.64 -8.84 -6.96
C THR A 36 3.47 -8.56 -5.47
N ASN A 37 3.77 -9.53 -4.59
CA ASN A 37 3.65 -9.36 -3.15
C ASN A 37 4.63 -8.30 -2.61
N LEU A 38 5.88 -8.30 -3.09
CA LEU A 38 6.87 -7.28 -2.72
C LEU A 38 6.43 -5.88 -3.16
N ASN A 39 5.84 -5.76 -4.35
CA ASN A 39 5.30 -4.49 -4.83
C ASN A 39 4.17 -3.95 -3.94
N GLU A 40 3.27 -4.81 -3.46
CA GLU A 40 2.22 -4.38 -2.53
C GLU A 40 2.80 -3.95 -1.16
N GLN A 41 3.81 -4.65 -0.64
CA GLN A 41 4.52 -4.19 0.56
C GLN A 41 5.22 -2.84 0.36
N ALA A 42 5.87 -2.65 -0.78
CA ALA A 42 6.52 -1.39 -1.12
C ALA A 42 5.52 -0.24 -1.17
N LYS A 43 4.34 -0.43 -1.79
CA LYS A 43 3.27 0.58 -1.79
C LYS A 43 2.81 0.97 -0.38
N PHE A 44 2.70 0.00 0.54
CA PHE A 44 2.34 0.31 1.93
C PHE A 44 3.40 1.16 2.63
N VAL A 45 4.68 0.84 2.42
CA VAL A 45 5.79 1.64 2.96
C VAL A 45 5.79 3.04 2.37
N THR A 46 5.56 3.18 1.06
CA THR A 46 5.41 4.47 0.40
C THR A 46 4.23 5.26 0.96
N PHE A 47 3.06 4.63 1.12
CA PHE A 47 1.89 5.25 1.75
C PHE A 47 2.22 5.79 3.14
N LYS A 48 2.84 4.96 4.00
CA LYS A 48 3.26 5.37 5.34
C LYS A 48 4.16 6.60 5.30
N ASN A 49 5.19 6.57 4.47
CA ASN A 49 6.16 7.65 4.36
C ASN A 49 5.51 8.93 3.81
N ASP A 50 4.71 8.82 2.76
CA ASP A 50 4.01 9.95 2.14
C ASP A 50 3.02 10.60 3.11
N PHE A 51 2.30 9.78 3.89
CA PHE A 51 1.38 10.26 4.91
C PHE A 51 2.10 10.95 6.06
N GLN A 52 3.15 10.34 6.61
CA GLN A 52 3.96 10.96 7.66
C GLN A 52 4.59 12.27 7.19
N ASN A 53 5.09 12.30 5.94
CA ASN A 53 5.62 13.51 5.33
C ASN A 53 4.54 14.58 5.14
N ALA A 54 3.32 14.20 4.74
CA ALA A 54 2.20 15.14 4.60
C ALA A 54 1.86 15.82 5.93
N VAL A 55 1.79 15.05 7.01
CA VAL A 55 1.53 15.56 8.37
C VAL A 55 2.66 16.46 8.83
N ASN A 56 3.91 16.00 8.73
CA ASN A 56 5.08 16.76 9.16
C ASN A 56 5.23 18.07 8.37
N ASN A 57 5.05 18.03 7.04
CA ASN A 57 5.15 19.22 6.20
C ASN A 57 4.06 20.25 6.51
N LEU A 58 2.87 19.80 6.91
CA LEU A 58 1.79 20.71 7.29
C LEU A 58 1.96 21.26 8.71
N TYR A 59 2.55 20.48 9.62
CA TYR A 59 2.78 20.86 11.02
C TYR A 59 3.61 22.15 11.15
N TYR A 60 4.66 22.28 10.33
CA TYR A 60 5.51 23.48 10.33
C TYR A 60 4.94 24.68 9.56
N LYS A 61 3.73 24.56 8.98
CA LYS A 61 3.06 25.69 8.31
C LYS A 61 2.27 26.54 9.30
N ASN A 62 1.82 27.69 8.81
CA ASN A 62 0.96 28.58 9.57
C ASN A 62 -0.35 27.88 9.98
N PRO A 63 -0.84 28.12 11.21
CA PRO A 63 -2.16 27.67 11.65
C PRO A 63 -3.26 28.08 10.66
N GLY A 64 -4.23 27.20 10.44
CA GLY A 64 -5.29 27.35 9.43
C GLY A 64 -4.88 26.89 8.02
N SER A 65 -3.65 26.41 7.83
CA SER A 65 -3.24 25.79 6.57
C SER A 65 -4.01 24.49 6.33
N VAL A 66 -4.60 24.34 5.15
CA VAL A 66 -5.36 23.15 4.73
C VAL A 66 -4.71 22.51 3.53
N ILE A 67 -4.54 21.20 3.56
CA ILE A 67 -4.07 20.40 2.42
C ILE A 67 -5.09 19.30 2.15
N THR A 68 -5.64 19.28 0.94
CA THR A 68 -6.57 18.24 0.49
C THR A 68 -5.87 17.31 -0.49
N TYR A 69 -6.04 16.00 -0.26
CA TYR A 69 -5.62 14.89 -1.11
C TYR A 69 -6.87 14.28 -1.74
N SER A 70 -7.04 14.46 -3.05
CA SER A 70 -8.22 14.02 -3.80
C SER A 70 -7.92 14.00 -5.30
N LEU A 71 -8.78 13.36 -6.08
CA LEU A 71 -8.66 13.32 -7.55
C LEU A 71 -8.70 14.70 -8.22
N THR A 72 -9.36 15.67 -7.58
CA THR A 72 -9.59 17.01 -8.12
C THR A 72 -8.69 18.08 -7.52
N SER A 73 -7.86 17.75 -6.52
CA SER A 73 -6.94 18.68 -5.87
C SER A 73 -5.54 18.65 -6.47
N GLN A 74 -4.73 19.67 -6.16
CA GLN A 74 -3.32 19.70 -6.56
C GLN A 74 -2.54 18.50 -6.02
N ASN A 75 -2.87 18.05 -4.80
CA ASN A 75 -2.29 16.83 -4.23
C ASN A 75 -3.17 15.64 -4.62
N LYS A 76 -2.54 14.67 -5.29
CA LYS A 76 -3.19 13.42 -5.69
C LYS A 76 -3.52 12.56 -4.47
N PRO A 77 -4.56 11.71 -4.52
CA PRO A 77 -4.86 10.81 -3.42
C PRO A 77 -3.70 9.84 -3.18
N LEU A 78 -3.52 9.43 -1.92
CA LEU A 78 -2.48 8.46 -1.59
C LEU A 78 -2.88 7.07 -2.05
N ILE A 79 -1.90 6.31 -2.54
CA ILE A 79 -2.15 4.96 -3.09
C ILE A 79 -1.95 3.94 -1.99
N LEU A 80 -2.97 3.12 -1.77
CA LEU A 80 -2.93 1.98 -0.86
C LEU A 80 -2.60 0.68 -1.62
N PRO A 81 -1.97 -0.29 -0.94
CA PRO A 81 -1.76 -1.61 -1.52
C PRO A 81 -3.09 -2.32 -1.80
N ARG A 82 -3.06 -3.28 -2.72
CA ARG A 82 -4.19 -4.16 -3.02
C ARG A 82 -4.56 -4.95 -1.77
N GLY A 83 -5.85 -4.99 -1.46
CA GLY A 83 -6.39 -5.69 -0.30
C GLY A 83 -6.69 -4.79 0.90
N VAL A 84 -6.17 -3.56 0.93
CA VAL A 84 -6.56 -2.56 1.93
C VAL A 84 -7.75 -1.75 1.40
N LYS A 85 -8.88 -1.81 2.10
CA LYS A 85 -10.11 -1.09 1.74
C LYS A 85 -10.35 0.11 2.63
N GLU A 86 -9.80 0.13 3.83
CA GLU A 86 -9.97 1.25 4.76
C GLU A 86 -8.74 1.44 5.64
N VAL A 87 -8.57 2.67 6.09
CA VAL A 87 -7.54 3.08 7.03
C VAL A 87 -8.22 3.77 8.20
N CYS A 88 -7.97 3.27 9.40
CA CYS A 88 -8.50 3.79 10.65
C CYS A 88 -7.41 4.51 11.45
N PHE A 89 -7.81 5.58 12.11
CA PHE A 89 -6.99 6.44 12.94
C PHE A 89 -7.54 6.36 14.36
N GLU A 90 -6.80 5.71 15.25
CA GLU A 90 -7.19 5.54 16.66
C GLU A 90 -6.30 6.39 17.55
N LYS A 91 -6.91 7.21 18.41
CA LYS A 91 -6.18 8.02 19.39
C LYS A 91 -5.90 7.20 20.66
N LEU A 92 -4.62 6.95 20.95
CA LEU A 92 -4.18 6.23 22.15
C LEU A 92 -3.08 7.03 22.86
N ASN A 93 -3.35 7.49 24.07
CA ASN A 93 -2.37 8.17 24.94
C ASN A 93 -1.56 9.29 24.25
N ASN A 94 -2.26 10.15 23.51
CA ASN A 94 -1.68 11.30 22.79
C ASN A 94 -0.89 10.96 21.50
N GLU A 95 -0.86 9.69 21.10
CA GLU A 95 -0.38 9.23 19.79
C GLU A 95 -1.56 8.75 18.94
N VAL A 96 -1.46 8.89 17.61
CA VAL A 96 -2.43 8.33 16.68
C VAL A 96 -1.85 7.10 16.03
N LYS A 97 -2.54 5.98 16.20
CA LYS A 97 -2.26 4.73 15.50
C LYS A 97 -3.04 4.69 14.20
N VAL A 98 -2.31 4.50 13.11
CA VAL A 98 -2.88 4.26 11.80
C VAL A 98 -2.93 2.76 11.56
N LYS A 99 -4.14 2.24 11.41
CA LYS A 99 -4.42 0.83 11.17
C LYS A 99 -5.06 0.64 9.81
N SER A 100 -4.73 -0.46 9.14
CA SER A 100 -5.44 -0.90 7.95
C SER A 100 -6.37 -2.06 8.29
N ASP A 101 -7.37 -2.31 7.45
CA ASP A 101 -8.27 -3.48 7.56
C ASP A 101 -7.61 -4.84 7.24
N SER A 102 -6.34 -4.83 6.86
CA SER A 102 -5.58 -6.03 6.50
C SER A 102 -4.57 -6.41 7.58
N GLU A 103 -4.61 -7.67 8.02
CA GLU A 103 -3.67 -8.25 8.99
C GLU A 103 -2.21 -8.33 8.47
N TYR A 104 -2.01 -8.17 7.16
CA TYR A 104 -0.69 -8.26 6.54
C TYR A 104 0.15 -6.99 6.67
N PHE A 105 -0.48 -5.86 6.99
CA PHE A 105 0.21 -4.57 7.07
C PHE A 105 0.29 -4.11 8.52
N ILE A 106 1.51 -3.74 8.92
CA ILE A 106 1.81 -3.36 10.30
C ILE A 106 1.26 -1.94 10.56
N GLU A 107 0.58 -1.79 11.68
CA GLU A 107 0.15 -0.49 12.19
C GLU A 107 1.35 0.45 12.39
N PHE A 108 1.14 1.75 12.23
CA PHE A 108 2.20 2.73 12.48
C PHE A 108 1.68 3.95 13.21
N ASN A 109 2.57 4.57 13.98
CA ASN A 109 2.25 5.77 14.74
C ASN A 109 2.55 7.01 13.92
N VAL A 110 1.74 8.05 14.13
CA VAL A 110 1.93 9.37 13.54
C VAL A 110 1.85 10.41 14.64
N GLU A 111 2.93 11.16 14.80
CA GLU A 111 3.03 12.25 15.76
C GLU A 111 2.27 13.48 15.27
N ASN A 112 1.83 14.32 16.21
CA ASN A 112 1.16 15.60 15.95
C ASN A 112 -0.14 15.50 15.13
N LEU A 113 -0.68 14.30 14.93
CA LEU A 113 -1.94 14.05 14.26
C LEU A 113 -3.05 13.92 15.32
N ILE A 114 -4.25 14.40 14.99
CA ILE A 114 -5.47 14.19 15.76
C ILE A 114 -6.58 13.82 14.76
N PRO A 115 -7.27 12.68 14.93
CA PRO A 115 -8.43 12.37 14.11
C PRO A 115 -9.62 13.25 14.50
N LYS A 116 -10.51 13.52 13.53
CA LYS A 116 -11.76 14.25 13.77
C LYS A 116 -12.62 13.62 14.89
N GLU A 117 -12.55 12.30 15.02
CA GLU A 117 -13.22 11.49 16.05
C GLU A 117 -12.21 10.47 16.61
N ASP A 118 -12.32 10.06 17.87
CA ASP A 118 -11.32 9.19 18.54
C ASP A 118 -10.99 7.90 17.75
N ASN A 119 -11.97 7.39 17.00
CA ASN A 119 -11.81 6.35 16.00
C ASN A 119 -12.36 6.85 14.66
N TYR A 120 -11.48 7.33 13.78
CA TYR A 120 -11.87 7.83 12.46
C TYR A 120 -11.39 6.88 11.36
N CYS A 121 -12.28 6.40 10.50
CA CYS A 121 -11.91 5.50 9.39
C CYS A 121 -12.26 6.10 8.04
N ILE A 122 -11.31 6.02 7.11
CA ILE A 122 -11.44 6.52 5.74
C ILE A 122 -11.39 5.33 4.79
N LYS A 123 -12.41 5.22 3.94
CA LYS A 123 -12.48 4.18 2.91
C LYS A 123 -11.69 4.56 1.67
N ALA A 124 -10.95 3.60 1.15
CA ALA A 124 -10.25 3.71 -0.11
C ALA A 124 -11.22 3.42 -1.27
N ILE A 125 -11.19 4.26 -2.31
CA ILE A 125 -11.92 4.03 -3.56
C ILE A 125 -10.88 3.69 -4.62
N ASN A 126 -10.96 2.51 -5.24
CA ASN A 126 -9.97 2.05 -6.22
C ASN A 126 -8.52 2.11 -5.71
N SER A 127 -8.28 1.69 -4.47
CA SER A 127 -6.98 1.78 -3.79
C SER A 127 -6.43 3.20 -3.63
N GLN A 128 -7.28 4.21 -3.73
CA GLN A 128 -6.92 5.61 -3.51
C GLN A 128 -7.60 6.13 -2.24
N LEU A 129 -6.79 6.65 -1.33
CA LEU A 129 -7.24 7.29 -0.10
C LEU A 129 -7.29 8.80 -0.31
N SER A 130 -8.49 9.37 -0.22
CA SER A 130 -8.71 10.81 -0.25
C SER A 130 -9.02 11.32 1.16
N PHE A 131 -8.40 12.41 1.57
CA PHE A 131 -8.54 12.99 2.90
C PHE A 131 -8.07 14.45 2.89
N THR A 132 -8.43 15.18 3.93
CA THR A 132 -7.98 16.55 4.15
C THR A 132 -7.26 16.64 5.48
N LEU A 133 -6.10 17.30 5.46
CA LEU A 133 -5.35 17.67 6.65
C LEU A 133 -5.51 19.17 6.89
N GLU A 134 -5.71 19.55 8.15
CA GLU A 134 -5.78 20.94 8.57
C GLU A 134 -4.84 21.18 9.75
N ASN A 135 -4.01 22.22 9.65
CA ASN A 135 -3.22 22.70 10.78
C ASN A 135 -4.12 23.50 11.72
N LYS A 136 -4.30 23.01 12.94
CA LYS A 136 -5.08 23.66 13.99
C LYS A 136 -4.21 23.99 15.19
N LEU A 137 -4.66 24.98 15.94
CA LEU A 137 -4.04 25.38 17.21
C LEU A 137 -5.02 24.99 18.33
N VAL A 138 -4.67 23.96 19.09
CA VAL A 138 -5.48 23.41 20.19
C VAL A 138 -4.69 23.58 21.48
N ASP A 139 -5.25 24.29 22.45
CA ASP A 139 -4.63 24.57 23.76
C ASP A 139 -3.20 25.15 23.66
N GLY A 140 -2.98 26.05 22.70
CA GLY A 140 -1.67 26.67 22.49
C GLY A 140 -0.64 25.80 21.75
N LYS A 141 -1.01 24.57 21.36
CA LYS A 141 -0.17 23.63 20.62
C LYS A 141 -0.65 23.47 19.18
N THR A 142 0.29 23.42 18.25
CA THR A 142 0.00 23.07 16.85
C THR A 142 -0.33 21.59 16.76
N VAL A 143 -1.40 21.24 16.06
CA VAL A 143 -1.83 19.87 15.81
C VAL A 143 -2.38 19.78 14.38
N ILE A 144 -2.25 18.60 13.76
CA ILE A 144 -2.82 18.32 12.45
C ILE A 144 -4.10 17.53 12.64
N GLU A 145 -5.23 18.10 12.24
CA GLU A 145 -6.50 17.39 12.20
C GLU A 145 -6.68 16.70 10.84
N ILE A 146 -7.04 15.42 10.85
CA ILE A 146 -7.48 14.70 9.65
C ILE A 146 -9.01 14.62 9.59
N ARG A 147 -9.55 14.93 8.40
CA ARG A 147 -10.99 14.86 8.09
C ARG A 147 -11.24 14.32 6.69
#